data_AF-A0A8D2DZW9-F1
#
_entry.id   AF-A0A8D2DZW9-F1
#
_cell.length_a   1.000
_cell.length_b   1.000
_cell.length_c   1.000
_cell.angle_alpha   90.00
_cell.angle_beta   90.00
_cell.angle_gamma   90.00
#
_symmetry.space_group_name_H-M   'P 1'
#
loop_
_entity.id
_entity.type
_entity.pdbx_description
1 polymer ?
#
loop_
_entity_poly.entity_id
_entity_poly.type
_entity_poly.pdbx_seq_one_letter_code
_entity_poly.pdbx_strand_id
1 'polypeptide(L)'
;MLVTRVFSLIGKRAISTSVCARAHGSVVKSDDFALPSYVDRRDYPLPDVAHVRQLSASQKALKEKEKASWSSLTRDEKVELYRIRFNESFAEMNRGTNEWKTVVGTALFFIGFTALVLIWEKHYGEYSVESRAAPTHSAQGCAGRTCTGPWSQRWAPPLQGLSQGTFGAQGYGAGDSSVSPSLSWSA
;
A
#
# COMPACT_ATOMS: atom_id res chain seq x y z
N MET A 1 3.84 -37.30 -20.91
CA MET A 1 2.43 -37.30 -20.45
C MET A 1 2.33 -37.12 -18.92
N LEU A 2 3.09 -36.20 -18.31
CA LEU A 2 3.10 -35.97 -16.85
C LEU A 2 2.93 -34.49 -16.45
N VAL A 3 2.62 -33.61 -17.41
CA VAL A 3 2.40 -32.16 -17.18
C VAL A 3 0.97 -31.81 -17.58
N THR A 4 -0.01 -32.49 -16.99
CA THR A 4 -1.43 -32.13 -17.21
C THR A 4 -2.30 -32.33 -15.98
N ARG A 5 -1.77 -32.91 -14.88
CA ARG A 5 -2.56 -33.20 -13.69
C ARG A 5 -2.40 -32.23 -12.53
N VAL A 6 -1.49 -31.24 -12.63
CA VAL A 6 -1.30 -30.23 -11.58
C VAL A 6 -2.27 -29.05 -11.72
N PHE A 7 -2.77 -28.77 -12.93
CA PHE A 7 -3.73 -27.69 -13.17
C PHE A 7 -5.18 -27.98 -12.75
N SER A 8 -5.52 -29.23 -12.38
CA SER A 8 -6.90 -29.60 -12.02
C SER A 8 -7.27 -29.35 -10.55
N LEU A 9 -6.28 -29.05 -9.69
CA LEU A 9 -6.51 -28.85 -8.25
C LEU A 9 -6.73 -27.39 -7.85
N ILE A 10 -6.47 -26.43 -8.74
CA ILE A 10 -6.74 -25.01 -8.50
C ILE A 10 -8.21 -24.62 -8.81
N GLY A 11 -8.94 -25.42 -9.60
CA GLY A 11 -10.27 -25.05 -10.09
C GLY A 11 -11.46 -25.34 -9.16
N LYS A 12 -11.25 -25.91 -7.96
CA LYS A 12 -12.36 -26.43 -7.12
C LYS A 12 -12.65 -25.65 -5.83
N ARG A 13 -12.02 -24.49 -5.60
CA ARG A 13 -12.30 -23.65 -4.42
C ARG A 13 -12.39 -22.18 -4.79
N ALA A 14 -13.58 -21.75 -5.19
CA ALA A 14 -14.15 -20.39 -5.14
C ALA A 14 -15.26 -20.43 -6.20
N ILE A 15 -16.54 -20.14 -5.94
CA ILE A 15 -17.13 -19.05 -5.16
C ILE A 15 -18.50 -19.59 -4.70
N SER A 16 -18.67 -19.85 -3.40
CA SER A 16 -20.01 -20.00 -2.81
C SER A 16 -20.08 -19.05 -1.63
N THR A 17 -20.39 -17.81 -1.94
CA THR A 17 -20.73 -16.78 -0.95
C THR A 17 -22.22 -16.50 -1.10
N SER A 18 -23.05 -17.40 -0.58
CA SER A 18 -24.46 -17.09 -0.36
C SER A 18 -24.56 -16.17 0.86
N VAL A 19 -24.59 -14.86 0.65
CA VAL A 19 -24.90 -13.90 1.71
C VAL A 19 -26.42 -13.84 1.85
N CYS A 20 -26.95 -14.46 2.91
CA CYS A 20 -28.32 -14.22 3.33
C CYS A 20 -28.39 -12.83 3.98
N ALA A 21 -28.69 -11.80 3.18
CA ALA A 21 -28.97 -10.47 3.71
C ALA A 21 -30.37 -10.46 4.36
N ARG A 22 -30.44 -10.63 5.68
CA ARG A 22 -31.59 -10.16 6.46
C ARG A 22 -31.47 -8.65 6.59
N ALA A 23 -32.03 -7.91 5.64
CA ALA A 23 -32.08 -6.46 5.69
C ALA A 23 -33.22 -6.01 6.62
N HIS A 24 -32.87 -5.70 7.87
CA HIS A 24 -33.71 -4.91 8.79
C HIS A 24 -33.20 -3.46 8.93
N GLY A 25 -32.52 -2.94 7.90
CA GLY A 25 -32.03 -1.56 7.87
C GLY A 25 -33.12 -0.58 7.46
N SER A 26 -33.23 0.53 8.17
CA SER A 26 -34.05 1.68 7.75
C SER A 26 -33.53 2.21 6.41
N VAL A 27 -34.43 2.37 5.43
CA VAL A 27 -34.07 2.87 4.10
C VAL A 27 -33.89 4.39 4.16
N VAL A 28 -32.65 4.85 3.99
CA VAL A 28 -32.36 6.26 3.75
C VAL A 28 -32.76 6.58 2.30
N LYS A 29 -33.75 7.46 2.10
CA LYS A 29 -34.13 7.91 0.77
C LYS A 29 -33.19 9.02 0.32
N SER A 30 -32.92 9.09 -0.99
CA SER A 30 -32.17 10.20 -1.57
C SER A 30 -32.86 11.54 -1.28
N ASP A 31 -34.18 11.62 -1.33
CA ASP A 31 -34.89 12.90 -1.17
C ASP A 31 -34.77 13.53 0.24
N ASP A 32 -34.21 12.80 1.21
CA ASP A 32 -34.07 13.24 2.61
C ASP A 32 -32.75 14.00 2.90
N PHE A 33 -32.01 14.47 1.89
CA PHE A 33 -30.71 15.16 2.09
C PHE A 33 -30.79 16.42 2.98
N ALA A 34 -31.92 17.13 2.96
CA ALA A 34 -32.12 18.34 3.77
C ALA A 34 -32.54 18.03 5.21
N LEU A 35 -32.88 16.77 5.51
CA LEU A 35 -33.26 16.34 6.85
C LEU A 35 -32.03 15.81 7.60
N PRO A 36 -31.99 15.95 8.94
CA PRO A 36 -30.92 15.37 9.74
C PRO A 36 -30.82 13.86 9.49
N SER A 37 -29.63 13.39 9.12
CA SER A 37 -29.36 11.99 8.79
C SER A 37 -28.56 11.31 9.91
N TYR A 38 -28.72 10.00 10.03
CA TYR A 38 -27.99 9.21 11.02
C TYR A 38 -26.56 9.00 10.52
N VAL A 39 -25.57 9.25 11.37
CA VAL A 39 -24.15 9.09 11.03
C VAL A 39 -23.39 8.48 12.22
N ASP A 40 -22.70 7.37 11.99
CA ASP A 40 -21.75 6.79 12.96
C ASP A 40 -20.38 7.47 12.83
N ARG A 41 -20.06 8.37 13.76
CA ARG A 41 -18.78 9.08 13.80
C ARG A 41 -18.22 9.15 15.21
N ARG A 42 -16.89 9.02 15.33
CA ARG A 42 -16.20 9.02 16.63
C ARG A 42 -16.17 10.40 17.27
N ASP A 43 -16.09 11.45 16.46
CA ASP A 43 -16.11 12.85 16.88
C ASP A 43 -17.52 13.34 17.24
N TYR A 44 -18.55 12.58 16.85
CA TYR A 44 -19.94 12.91 17.09
C TYR A 44 -20.68 11.70 17.67
N PRO A 45 -20.47 11.39 18.97
CA PRO A 45 -20.93 10.16 19.60
C PRO A 45 -22.46 10.07 19.75
N LEU A 46 -23.16 11.20 19.65
CA LEU A 46 -24.61 11.30 19.86
C LEU A 46 -25.25 11.91 18.61
N PRO A 47 -25.72 11.08 17.67
CA PRO A 47 -26.39 11.55 16.48
C PRO A 47 -27.76 12.17 16.79
N ASP A 48 -28.08 13.25 16.07
CA ASP A 48 -29.34 14.00 16.20
C ASP A 48 -30.58 13.10 16.00
N VAL A 49 -30.47 12.13 15.10
CA VAL A 49 -31.53 11.15 14.81
C VAL A 49 -31.12 9.77 15.30
N ALA A 50 -32.12 8.95 15.65
CA ALA A 50 -31.89 7.53 15.96
C ALA A 50 -31.74 6.71 14.66
N HIS A 51 -31.01 5.59 14.74
CA HIS A 51 -30.83 4.68 13.62
C HIS A 51 -32.16 4.11 13.11
N VAL A 52 -33.00 3.59 14.02
CA VAL A 52 -34.33 3.06 13.70
C VAL A 52 -35.41 4.11 13.97
N ARG A 53 -35.99 4.67 12.90
CA ARG A 53 -37.09 5.64 12.99
C ARG A 53 -38.46 4.99 13.13
N GLN A 54 -38.67 3.85 12.49
CA GLN A 54 -39.94 3.11 12.48
C GLN A 54 -39.83 1.92 13.44
N LEU A 55 -40.45 2.04 14.61
CA LEU A 55 -40.42 1.03 15.65
C LEU A 55 -41.52 -0.01 15.44
N SER A 56 -41.18 -1.30 15.55
CA SER A 56 -42.15 -2.39 15.60
C SER A 56 -42.95 -2.38 16.92
N ALA A 57 -44.05 -3.14 16.99
CA ALA A 57 -44.88 -3.19 18.20
C ALA A 57 -44.10 -3.65 19.44
N SER A 58 -43.18 -4.61 19.29
CA SER A 58 -42.31 -5.08 20.38
C SER A 58 -41.32 -4.00 20.81
N GLN A 59 -40.72 -3.28 19.86
CA GLN A 59 -39.78 -2.20 20.15
C GLN A 59 -40.46 -0.99 20.80
N LYS A 60 -41.72 -0.70 20.45
CA LYS A 60 -42.53 0.31 21.14
C LYS A 60 -42.78 -0.08 22.59
N ALA A 61 -43.15 -1.33 22.85
CA ALA A 61 -43.31 -1.82 24.23
C ALA A 61 -41.98 -1.75 25.01
N LEU A 62 -40.86 -2.02 24.35
CA LEU A 62 -39.52 -1.89 24.94
C LEU A 62 -39.17 -0.42 25.26
N LYS A 63 -39.55 0.52 24.39
CA LYS A 63 -39.41 1.97 24.62
C LYS A 63 -40.28 2.48 25.77
N GLU A 64 -41.44 1.88 26.00
CA GLU A 64 -42.24 2.18 27.19
C GLU A 64 -41.60 1.63 28.46
N LYS A 65 -41.00 0.43 28.40
CA LYS A 65 -40.21 -0.13 29.51
C LYS A 65 -38.94 0.69 29.82
N GLU A 66 -38.32 1.31 28.82
CA GLU A 66 -37.15 2.19 29.00
C GLU A 66 -37.43 3.39 29.91
N LYS A 67 -38.68 3.87 29.96
CA LYS A 67 -39.11 4.95 30.86
C LYS A 67 -39.16 4.52 32.33
N ALA A 68 -39.21 3.22 32.60
CA ALA A 68 -39.16 2.66 33.94
C ALA A 68 -37.71 2.44 34.42
N SER A 69 -37.53 1.73 35.53
CA SER A 69 -36.19 1.48 36.09
C SER A 69 -35.35 0.58 35.17
N TRP A 70 -34.10 0.98 34.93
CA TRP A 70 -33.16 0.21 34.11
C TRP A 70 -32.63 -1.06 34.81
N SER A 71 -32.91 -1.20 36.10
CA SER A 71 -32.59 -2.40 36.87
C SER A 71 -33.51 -3.58 36.52
N SER A 72 -34.74 -3.32 36.04
CA SER A 72 -35.67 -4.36 35.62
C SER A 72 -35.48 -4.83 34.17
N LEU A 73 -34.61 -4.16 33.39
CA LEU A 73 -34.31 -4.57 32.02
C LEU A 73 -33.24 -5.67 32.01
N THR A 74 -33.51 -6.70 31.22
CA THR A 74 -32.55 -7.78 30.93
C THR A 74 -31.39 -7.28 30.07
N ARG A 75 -30.28 -8.04 30.02
CA ARG A 75 -29.11 -7.67 29.20
C ARG A 75 -29.45 -7.58 27.72
N ASP A 76 -30.27 -8.49 27.21
CA ASP A 76 -30.65 -8.52 25.80
C ASP A 76 -31.54 -7.34 25.43
N GLU A 77 -32.49 -6.96 26.30
CA GLU A 77 -33.32 -5.76 26.13
C GLU A 77 -32.47 -4.48 26.08
N LYS A 78 -31.40 -4.40 26.88
CA LYS A 78 -30.45 -3.27 26.83
C LYS A 78 -29.66 -3.23 25.52
N VAL A 79 -29.26 -4.39 25.00
CA VAL A 79 -28.58 -4.48 23.70
C VAL A 79 -29.53 -4.12 22.56
N GLU A 80 -30.80 -4.54 22.63
CA GLU A 80 -31.80 -4.17 21.64
C GLU A 80 -32.08 -2.65 21.65
N LEU A 81 -32.21 -2.03 22.83
CA LEU A 81 -32.30 -0.58 22.96
C LEU A 81 -31.08 0.13 22.35
N TYR A 82 -29.89 -0.42 22.55
CA TYR A 82 -28.67 0.10 21.94
C TYR A 82 -28.74 0.02 20.41
N ARG A 83 -29.13 -1.12 19.83
CA ARG A 83 -29.26 -1.32 18.37
C ARG A 83 -30.39 -0.51 17.73
N ILE A 84 -31.42 -0.13 18.51
CA ILE A 84 -32.47 0.79 18.05
C ILE A 84 -31.91 2.22 17.92
N ARG A 85 -31.08 2.66 18.87
CA ARG A 85 -30.52 4.01 18.87
C ARG A 85 -29.33 4.12 17.91
N PHE A 86 -28.42 3.15 17.96
CA PHE A 86 -27.15 3.13 17.24
C PHE A 86 -27.03 1.90 16.34
N ASN A 87 -26.47 2.08 15.15
CA ASN A 87 -26.22 0.96 14.24
C ASN A 87 -25.00 0.15 14.68
N GLU A 88 -23.84 0.81 14.81
CA GLU A 88 -22.57 0.20 15.15
C GLU A 88 -22.05 0.63 16.51
N SER A 89 -21.32 -0.26 17.17
CA SER A 89 -20.57 0.08 18.38
C SER A 89 -19.24 0.77 18.07
N PHE A 90 -18.69 1.48 19.06
CA PHE A 90 -17.35 2.07 18.93
C PHE A 90 -16.26 1.05 18.58
N ALA A 91 -16.42 -0.21 18.99
CA ALA A 91 -15.50 -1.28 18.63
C ALA A 91 -15.66 -1.72 17.16
N GLU A 92 -16.91 -1.76 16.67
CA GLU A 92 -17.22 -2.10 15.27
C GLU A 92 -16.76 -0.98 14.32
N MET A 93 -17.07 0.27 14.65
CA MET A 93 -16.62 1.45 13.90
C MET A 93 -15.08 1.62 13.92
N ASN A 94 -14.40 1.14 14.96
CA ASN A 94 -12.93 1.17 15.06
C ASN A 94 -12.26 -0.09 14.49
N ARG A 95 -13.00 -0.97 13.83
CA ARG A 95 -12.42 -2.16 13.22
C ARG A 95 -11.53 -1.76 12.04
N GLY A 96 -10.24 -2.06 12.13
CA GLY A 96 -9.30 -1.82 11.03
C GLY A 96 -9.65 -2.62 9.78
N THR A 97 -9.58 -1.98 8.61
CA THR A 97 -9.80 -2.64 7.32
C THR A 97 -8.49 -3.19 6.74
N ASN A 98 -8.58 -4.24 5.93
CA ASN A 98 -7.43 -4.82 5.22
C ASN A 98 -7.23 -4.19 3.83
N GLU A 99 -7.89 -3.07 3.54
CA GLU A 99 -7.89 -2.41 2.23
C GLU A 99 -6.49 -1.96 1.82
N TRP A 100 -5.62 -1.63 2.79
CA TRP A 100 -4.23 -1.28 2.50
C TRP A 100 -3.49 -2.40 1.72
N LYS A 101 -3.84 -3.67 1.96
CA LYS A 101 -3.22 -4.82 1.27
C LYS A 101 -3.61 -4.85 -0.20
N THR A 102 -4.88 -4.56 -0.51
CA THR A 102 -5.34 -4.52 -1.90
C THR A 102 -4.78 -3.29 -2.61
N VAL A 103 -4.76 -2.13 -1.96
CA VAL A 103 -4.14 -0.90 -2.50
C VAL A 103 -2.67 -1.13 -2.84
N VAL A 104 -1.88 -1.67 -1.91
CA VAL A 104 -0.46 -1.97 -2.14
C VAL A 104 -0.27 -3.03 -3.23
N GLY A 105 -1.08 -4.11 -3.20
CA GLY A 105 -1.01 -5.16 -4.21
C GLY A 105 -1.32 -4.66 -5.62
N THR A 106 -2.36 -3.85 -5.77
CA THR A 106 -2.75 -3.26 -7.05
C THR A 106 -1.71 -2.25 -7.55
N ALA A 107 -1.15 -1.42 -6.66
CA ALA A 107 -0.08 -0.49 -7.04
C ALA A 107 1.15 -1.22 -7.59
N LEU A 108 1.63 -2.26 -6.90
CA LEU A 108 2.78 -3.06 -7.35
C LEU A 108 2.48 -3.83 -8.65
N PHE A 109 1.25 -4.30 -8.81
CA PHE A 109 0.81 -4.95 -10.06
C PHE A 109 0.93 -4.00 -11.25
N PHE A 110 0.48 -2.76 -11.15
CA PHE A 110 0.58 -1.79 -12.24
C PHE A 110 2.02 -1.34 -12.51
N ILE A 111 2.87 -1.25 -11.49
CA ILE A 111 4.31 -1.00 -11.67
C ILE A 111 4.96 -2.14 -12.46
N GLY A 112 4.69 -3.40 -12.07
CA GLY A 112 5.18 -4.57 -12.79
C GLY A 112 4.65 -4.64 -14.23
N PHE A 113 3.36 -4.34 -14.43
CA PHE A 113 2.74 -4.30 -15.76
C PHE A 113 3.39 -3.23 -16.65
N THR A 114 3.65 -2.04 -16.12
CA THR A 114 4.33 -0.96 -16.86
C THR A 114 5.74 -1.38 -17.28
N ALA A 115 6.50 -2.05 -16.41
CA ALA A 115 7.82 -2.59 -16.76
C ALA A 115 7.73 -3.64 -17.89
N LEU A 116 6.71 -4.50 -17.89
CA LEU A 116 6.49 -5.46 -18.98
C LEU A 116 6.19 -4.76 -20.31
N VAL A 117 5.39 -3.69 -20.31
CA VAL A 117 5.12 -2.88 -21.51
C VAL A 117 6.41 -2.25 -22.04
N LEU A 118 7.26 -1.68 -21.17
CA LEU A 118 8.54 -1.10 -21.59
C LEU A 118 9.50 -2.15 -22.17
N ILE A 119 9.55 -3.36 -21.60
CA ILE A 119 10.35 -4.46 -22.14
C ILE A 119 9.83 -4.87 -23.52
N TRP A 120 8.50 -4.92 -23.69
CA TRP A 120 7.87 -5.23 -24.96
C TRP A 120 8.17 -4.16 -26.02
N GLU A 121 8.02 -2.88 -25.67
CA GLU A 121 8.39 -1.76 -26.54
C GLU A 121 9.87 -1.78 -26.92
N LYS A 122 10.78 -2.09 -25.98
CA LYS A 122 12.21 -2.23 -26.31
C LYS A 122 12.47 -3.42 -27.25
N HIS A 123 11.87 -4.58 -26.96
CA HIS A 123 12.15 -5.80 -27.72
C HIS A 123 11.58 -5.76 -29.15
N TYR A 124 10.39 -5.17 -29.33
CA TYR A 124 9.72 -5.12 -30.63
C TYR A 124 9.77 -3.75 -31.32
N GLY A 125 10.03 -2.67 -30.57
CA GLY A 125 10.14 -1.30 -31.09
C GLY A 125 11.56 -0.86 -31.45
N GLU A 126 12.60 -1.58 -31.00
CA GLU A 126 13.99 -1.31 -31.36
C GLU A 126 14.37 -1.97 -32.71
N TYR A 127 13.74 -1.51 -33.78
CA TYR A 127 14.22 -1.66 -35.17
C TYR A 127 14.60 -0.32 -35.83
N SER A 128 14.63 0.81 -35.10
CA SER A 128 14.86 2.12 -35.72
C SER A 128 15.92 3.02 -35.06
N VAL A 129 16.50 2.64 -33.91
CA VAL A 129 17.49 3.50 -33.20
C VAL A 129 18.88 2.85 -33.04
N GLU A 130 19.09 1.58 -33.37
CA GLU A 130 20.44 0.98 -33.38
C GLU A 130 21.30 1.39 -34.61
N SER A 131 20.75 2.17 -35.56
CA SER A 131 21.51 2.62 -36.74
C SER A 131 22.22 3.97 -36.57
N ARG A 132 22.22 4.59 -35.37
CA ARG A 132 22.96 5.87 -35.18
C ARG A 132 23.65 6.10 -33.83
N ALA A 133 23.54 5.19 -32.86
CA ALA A 133 24.30 5.29 -31.62
C ALA A 133 25.28 4.13 -31.53
N ALA A 134 26.52 4.36 -31.99
CA ALA A 134 27.62 3.45 -31.69
C ALA A 134 27.69 3.22 -30.16
N PRO A 135 27.91 1.98 -29.69
CA PRO A 135 27.99 1.69 -28.27
C PRO A 135 29.22 2.40 -27.66
N THR A 136 29.00 3.56 -27.06
CA THR A 136 30.05 4.33 -26.34
C THR A 136 30.33 3.77 -24.94
N HIS A 137 29.70 2.66 -24.54
CA HIS A 137 30.00 1.93 -23.31
C HIS A 137 30.82 0.66 -23.57
N SER A 138 31.77 0.70 -24.51
CA SER A 138 32.91 -0.19 -24.41
C SER A 138 33.83 0.36 -23.31
N ALA A 139 33.91 -0.35 -22.19
CA ALA A 139 34.89 -0.12 -21.13
C ALA A 139 36.33 -0.48 -21.57
N GLN A 140 36.66 -0.24 -22.84
CA GLN A 140 37.94 -0.59 -23.46
C GLN A 140 38.73 0.64 -23.93
N GLY A 141 38.20 1.85 -23.70
CA GLY A 141 38.81 3.11 -24.15
C GLY A 141 39.44 4.00 -23.07
N CYS A 142 39.37 3.67 -21.78
CA CYS A 142 39.91 4.51 -20.69
C CYS A 142 41.02 3.82 -19.87
N ALA A 143 41.68 2.80 -20.43
CA ALA A 143 42.84 2.17 -19.83
C ALA A 143 44.08 2.49 -20.69
N GLY A 144 44.49 3.76 -20.73
CA GLY A 144 45.75 4.15 -21.36
C GLY A 144 45.71 5.48 -22.09
N ARG A 145 46.02 6.55 -21.36
CA ARG A 145 46.51 7.87 -21.83
C ARG A 145 45.68 8.59 -22.92
N THR A 146 45.16 9.76 -22.49
CA THR A 146 44.63 10.88 -23.30
C THR A 146 43.24 10.74 -23.94
N CYS A 147 42.19 10.76 -23.11
CA CYS A 147 40.84 11.16 -23.53
C CYS A 147 40.52 12.57 -23.03
N THR A 148 41.28 13.57 -23.49
CA THR A 148 40.87 14.98 -23.44
C THR A 148 41.16 15.60 -24.80
N GLY A 149 40.23 15.41 -25.74
CA GLY A 149 40.25 16.18 -26.97
C GLY A 149 40.09 17.68 -26.69
N PRO A 150 40.40 18.57 -27.67
CA PRO A 150 40.46 20.02 -27.49
C PRO A 150 39.15 20.70 -27.04
N TRP A 151 38.03 19.97 -27.07
CA TRP A 151 36.71 20.47 -26.68
C TRP A 151 36.52 20.70 -25.17
N SER A 152 37.40 20.14 -24.33
CA SER A 152 37.28 20.25 -22.86
C SER A 152 37.58 21.64 -22.30
N GLN A 153 38.24 22.52 -23.06
CA GLN A 153 38.71 23.82 -22.52
C GLN A 153 37.76 25.01 -22.74
N ARG A 154 36.63 24.82 -23.44
CA ARG A 154 35.73 25.94 -23.79
C ARG A 154 34.54 26.12 -22.84
N TRP A 155 34.01 25.05 -22.23
CA TRP A 155 32.71 25.09 -21.55
C TRP A 155 32.55 24.12 -20.37
N ALA A 156 33.63 23.77 -19.65
CA ALA A 156 33.47 23.04 -18.39
C ALA A 156 33.13 24.03 -17.25
N PRO A 157 31.92 24.00 -16.66
CA PRO A 157 31.65 24.77 -15.45
C PRO A 157 32.52 24.24 -14.29
N PRO A 158 33.00 25.09 -13.38
CA PRO A 158 33.86 24.67 -12.28
C PRO A 158 33.05 23.84 -11.28
N LEU A 159 33.08 22.52 -11.41
CA LEU A 159 32.56 21.61 -10.40
C LEU A 159 33.65 21.28 -9.39
N GLN A 160 33.51 21.87 -8.19
CA GLN A 160 34.19 21.47 -6.96
C GLN A 160 33.73 20.04 -6.58
N GLY A 161 34.27 19.00 -7.19
CA GLY A 161 33.75 17.64 -6.94
C GLY A 161 34.65 16.47 -7.30
N LEU A 162 35.91 16.69 -7.68
CA LEU A 162 36.89 15.61 -7.87
C LEU A 162 38.18 15.97 -7.13
N SER A 163 38.30 15.48 -5.89
CA SER A 163 39.56 15.51 -5.15
C SER A 163 40.62 14.73 -5.91
N GLN A 164 41.74 15.38 -6.23
CA GLN A 164 42.91 14.71 -6.81
C GLN A 164 43.51 13.73 -5.80
N GLY A 165 43.33 12.44 -6.06
CA GLY A 165 44.16 11.40 -5.45
C GLY A 165 45.55 11.45 -6.08
N THR A 166 46.49 12.06 -5.37
CA THR A 166 47.91 12.12 -5.74
C THR A 166 48.51 10.72 -5.71
N PHE A 167 48.66 10.08 -6.88
CA PHE A 167 49.45 8.84 -7.00
C PHE A 167 50.94 9.24 -7.02
N GLY A 168 51.53 9.32 -5.84
CA GLY A 168 52.97 9.44 -5.65
C GLY A 168 53.63 8.08 -5.86
N ALA A 169 54.38 7.93 -6.95
CA ALA A 169 55.32 6.84 -7.13
C ALA A 169 56.56 7.11 -6.27
N GLN A 170 56.84 6.26 -5.29
CA GLN A 170 58.14 6.22 -4.62
C GLN A 170 58.56 4.77 -4.45
N GLY A 171 59.65 4.39 -5.13
CA GLY A 171 60.27 3.08 -5.04
C GLY A 171 61.32 3.01 -3.94
N TYR A 172 61.80 1.78 -3.75
CA TYR A 172 62.89 1.26 -2.91
C TYR A 172 62.55 0.79 -1.49
N GLY A 173 62.93 -0.47 -1.22
CA GLY A 173 63.39 -0.88 0.10
C GLY A 173 62.85 -2.22 0.60
N ALA A 174 63.72 -3.22 0.58
CA ALA A 174 63.56 -4.56 1.17
C ALA A 174 63.15 -4.56 2.65
N GLY A 175 62.52 -5.65 3.11
CA GLY A 175 62.47 -5.99 4.53
C GLY A 175 61.26 -6.82 4.93
N ASP A 176 61.51 -8.07 5.29
CA ASP A 176 60.55 -9.09 5.70
C ASP A 176 59.68 -8.75 6.93
N SER A 177 58.54 -9.42 6.96
CA SER A 177 57.92 -10.08 8.12
C SER A 177 57.21 -9.25 9.21
N SER A 178 55.96 -9.67 9.41
CA SER A 178 55.16 -9.64 10.64
C SER A 178 54.55 -8.30 11.08
N VAL A 179 53.21 -8.29 11.16
CA VAL A 179 52.41 -7.97 12.36
C VAL A 179 51.01 -7.53 11.90
N SER A 180 50.02 -8.40 12.09
CA SER A 180 48.62 -8.00 12.22
C SER A 180 48.46 -7.17 13.49
N PRO A 181 47.56 -6.18 13.51
CA PRO A 181 46.49 -6.31 14.49
C PRO A 181 45.11 -5.89 13.99
N SER A 182 44.16 -6.71 14.42
CA SER A 182 42.76 -6.41 14.68
C SER A 182 42.50 -5.02 15.26
N LEU A 183 41.37 -4.42 14.89
CA LEU A 183 40.47 -3.58 15.69
C LEU A 183 39.22 -3.41 14.82
N SER A 184 38.17 -4.21 15.02
CA SER A 184 36.93 -3.83 15.74
C SER A 184 36.57 -2.35 15.61
N TRP A 185 35.31 -2.06 15.32
CA TRP A 185 34.46 -1.16 16.10
C TRP A 185 33.00 -1.43 15.72
N SER A 186 32.19 -1.51 16.77
CA SER A 186 30.76 -1.77 16.78
C SER A 186 29.98 -0.46 16.86
N ALA A 187 28.69 -0.59 16.51
CA ALA A 187 27.53 0.23 16.88
C ALA A 187 27.38 1.60 16.21
#